data_AF-A0A2T2QX95-F1
#
_entry.id   AF-A0A2T2QX95-F1
#
_cell.length_a   1.000
_cell.length_b   1.000
_cell.length_c   1.000
_cell.angle_alpha   90.00
_cell.angle_beta   90.00
_cell.angle_gamma   90.00
#
_symmetry.space_group_name_H-M   'P 1'
#
loop_
_entity.id
_entity.type
_entity.pdbx_description
1 polymer ?
#
loop_
_entity_poly.entity_id
_entity_poly.type
_entity_poly.pdbx_seq_one_letter_code
_entity_poly.pdbx_strand_id
1 'polypeptide(L)'
;GYGFRCGLLGMLHLEIFQERLEREFDLNIIATVPSVEYKVLKTDGEKISVKSPEDLPERPKIESIKEPWMDVEILTPEEYIGNVMKLLENKKGNYQNTRYLNTNDTSRAVIEYEMPLAGLITDFYDKLKSASKGYASLNYEFIENRPAEVVKLDVLVAEEKVDSLSTLVWEDQSYEVGRKIVDSLAETLPRQQFKLKIQAAIGGDVIASQHLSAKRKNVTEDLYGGDVTRKRKLLERQKEQKKKMQKHGSVDIPKEAYMSVLKR
;
A
#
# COMPACT_ATOMS: atom_id res chain seq x y z
N GLY A 1 2.33 -16.45 -4.80
CA GLY A 1 3.47 -17.12 -5.48
C GLY A 1 4.54 -17.51 -4.47
N TYR A 2 5.61 -18.22 -4.90
CA TYR A 2 6.77 -18.49 -4.02
C TYR A 2 7.57 -17.21 -3.79
N GLY A 3 7.91 -16.93 -2.54
CA GLY A 3 8.64 -15.73 -2.16
C GLY A 3 9.38 -15.91 -0.84
N PHE A 4 10.20 -14.92 -0.49
CA PHE A 4 10.98 -14.90 0.74
C PHE A 4 10.53 -13.73 1.61
N ARG A 5 10.47 -13.96 2.92
CA ARG A 5 10.25 -12.90 3.90
C ARG A 5 11.60 -12.38 4.37
N CYS A 6 11.97 -11.19 3.92
CA CYS A 6 13.22 -10.54 4.29
C CYS A 6 12.94 -9.39 5.27
N GLY A 7 13.66 -9.37 6.39
CA GLY A 7 13.70 -8.21 7.29
C GLY A 7 14.68 -7.18 6.76
N LEU A 8 14.20 -5.94 6.56
CA LEU A 8 15.01 -4.82 6.07
C LEU A 8 14.97 -3.68 7.08
N LEU A 9 15.96 -2.80 7.00
CA LEU A 9 16.16 -1.72 7.99
C LEU A 9 15.35 -0.46 7.65
N GLY A 10 14.80 -0.37 6.44
CA GLY A 10 14.03 0.77 5.94
C GLY A 10 13.84 0.70 4.43
N MET A 11 13.15 1.68 3.84
CA MET A 11 12.86 1.70 2.41
C MET A 11 14.12 1.83 1.54
N LEU A 12 15.10 2.62 1.96
CA LEU A 12 16.36 2.73 1.21
C LEU A 12 17.11 1.39 1.14
N HIS A 13 17.07 0.60 2.23
CA HIS A 13 17.67 -0.73 2.23
C HIS A 13 16.93 -1.67 1.27
N LEU A 14 15.60 -1.57 1.18
CA LEU A 14 14.81 -2.30 0.19
C LEU A 14 15.20 -1.93 -1.24
N GLU A 15 15.34 -0.63 -1.54
CA GLU A 15 15.71 -0.14 -2.88
C GLU A 15 17.10 -0.64 -3.30
N ILE A 16 18.10 -0.48 -2.43
CA ILE A 16 19.46 -0.95 -2.71
C ILE A 16 19.48 -2.48 -2.85
N PHE A 17 18.78 -3.21 -1.99
CA PHE A 17 18.71 -4.67 -2.06
C PHE A 17 18.08 -5.14 -3.37
N GLN A 18 17.00 -4.49 -3.83
CA GLN A 18 16.39 -4.77 -5.12
C GLN A 18 17.32 -4.46 -6.30
N GLU A 19 17.92 -3.27 -6.31
CA GLU A 19 18.80 -2.83 -7.40
C GLU A 19 20.03 -3.74 -7.51
N ARG A 20 20.56 -4.22 -6.39
CA ARG A 20 21.66 -5.20 -6.38
C ARG A 20 21.24 -6.55 -6.94
N LEU A 21 20.08 -7.09 -6.56
CA LEU A 21 19.61 -8.36 -7.11
C LEU A 21 19.38 -8.31 -8.62
N GLU A 22 18.89 -7.17 -9.12
CA GLU A 22 18.70 -6.97 -10.55
C GLU A 22 20.03 -6.81 -11.29
N ARG A 23 20.94 -5.96 -10.81
CA ARG A 23 22.22 -5.70 -11.50
C ARG A 23 23.22 -6.83 -11.39
N GLU A 24 23.33 -7.48 -10.24
CA GLU A 24 24.35 -8.50 -9.98
C GLU A 24 23.87 -9.90 -10.40
N PHE A 25 22.57 -10.17 -10.33
CA PHE A 25 22.02 -11.53 -10.55
C PHE A 25 20.97 -11.62 -11.67
N ASP A 26 20.64 -10.51 -12.36
CA ASP A 26 19.61 -10.46 -13.42
C ASP A 26 18.24 -10.98 -12.96
N LEU A 27 17.92 -10.78 -11.67
CA LEU A 27 16.67 -11.24 -11.07
C LEU A 27 15.64 -10.10 -11.00
N ASN A 28 14.55 -10.26 -11.75
CA ASN A 28 13.38 -9.38 -11.66
C ASN A 28 12.49 -9.77 -10.48
N ILE A 29 12.73 -9.14 -9.33
CA ILE A 29 11.93 -9.33 -8.12
C ILE A 29 10.83 -8.28 -7.97
N ILE A 30 9.72 -8.68 -7.33
CA ILE A 30 8.59 -7.83 -6.99
C ILE A 30 8.54 -7.73 -5.47
N ALA A 31 8.60 -6.51 -4.91
CA ALA A 31 8.26 -6.32 -3.50
C ALA A 31 6.75 -6.20 -3.34
N THR A 32 6.22 -7.00 -2.43
CA THR A 32 4.83 -6.92 -2.00
C THR A 32 4.70 -6.03 -0.76
N VAL A 33 3.47 -5.59 -0.49
CA VAL A 33 3.15 -4.92 0.78
C VAL A 33 3.51 -5.84 1.95
N PRO A 34 4.28 -5.36 2.94
CA PRO A 34 4.60 -6.18 4.09
C PRO A 34 3.34 -6.49 4.88
N SER A 35 3.15 -7.77 5.21
CA SER A 35 2.02 -8.24 6.01
C SER A 35 2.46 -8.60 7.43
N VAL A 36 1.54 -8.45 8.37
CA VAL A 36 1.66 -9.00 9.72
C VAL A 36 0.95 -10.34 9.81
N GLU A 37 1.35 -11.14 10.79
CA GLU A 37 0.65 -12.38 11.08
C GLU A 37 -0.60 -12.07 11.92
N TYR A 38 -1.77 -12.34 11.35
CA TYR A 38 -3.05 -12.22 12.03
C TYR A 38 -3.46 -13.58 12.58
N LYS A 39 -3.99 -13.61 13.80
CA LYS A 39 -4.58 -14.83 14.39
C LYS A 39 -6.08 -14.78 14.18
N VAL A 40 -6.58 -15.63 13.30
CA VAL A 40 -8.00 -15.73 12.97
C VAL A 40 -8.60 -16.91 13.72
N LEU A 41 -9.70 -16.64 14.43
CA LEU A 41 -10.58 -17.66 14.99
C LEU A 41 -11.72 -17.88 13.99
N LYS A 42 -11.85 -19.10 13.46
CA LYS A 42 -12.98 -19.48 12.62
C LYS A 42 -14.22 -19.74 13.47
N THR A 43 -15.39 -19.65 12.84
CA THR A 43 -16.68 -20.07 13.44
C THR A 43 -16.70 -21.53 13.89
N ASP A 44 -15.85 -22.37 13.28
CA ASP A 44 -15.72 -23.79 13.64
C ASP A 44 -14.80 -24.00 14.87
N GLY A 45 -14.32 -22.93 15.50
CA GLY A 45 -13.41 -22.95 16.65
C GLY A 45 -11.92 -23.15 16.32
N GLU A 46 -11.59 -23.36 15.04
CA GLU A 46 -10.21 -23.51 14.57
C GLU A 46 -9.45 -22.18 14.57
N LYS A 47 -8.21 -22.19 15.08
CA LYS A 47 -7.30 -21.02 15.09
C LYS A 47 -6.31 -21.13 13.95
N ILE A 48 -6.30 -20.15 13.06
CA ILE A 48 -5.38 -20.08 11.93
C ILE A 48 -4.52 -18.83 12.01
N SER A 49 -3.23 -18.99 11.77
CA SER A 49 -2.30 -17.90 11.54
C SER A 49 -2.33 -17.51 10.06
N VAL A 50 -2.91 -16.35 9.75
CA VAL A 50 -2.97 -15.80 8.40
C VAL A 50 -1.78 -14.87 8.21
N LYS A 51 -0.88 -15.21 7.29
CA LYS A 51 0.29 -14.40 6.96
C LYS A 51 0.09 -13.62 5.67
N SER A 52 -0.64 -14.18 4.72
CA SER A 52 -0.95 -13.52 3.45
C SER A 52 -2.42 -13.14 3.38
N PRO A 53 -2.79 -12.03 2.73
CA PRO A 53 -4.19 -11.68 2.49
C PRO A 53 -4.95 -12.75 1.68
N GLU A 54 -4.24 -13.56 0.89
CA GLU A 54 -4.79 -14.71 0.16
C GLU A 54 -5.28 -15.83 1.08
N ASP A 55 -4.60 -16.05 2.21
CA ASP A 55 -4.93 -17.10 3.17
C ASP A 55 -6.08 -16.70 4.10
N LEU A 56 -6.55 -15.45 4.01
CA LEU A 56 -7.68 -14.98 4.80
C LEU A 56 -8.95 -15.72 4.35
N PRO A 57 -9.62 -16.48 5.25
CA PRO A 57 -10.86 -17.15 4.91
C PRO A 57 -11.97 -16.13 4.62
N GLU A 58 -13.01 -16.57 3.93
CA GLU A 58 -14.17 -15.72 3.65
C GLU A 58 -14.83 -15.22 4.95
N ARG A 59 -15.28 -13.96 4.94
CA ARG A 59 -15.96 -13.29 6.06
C ARG A 59 -16.97 -14.16 6.85
N PRO A 60 -17.88 -14.93 6.23
CA PRO A 60 -18.84 -15.75 6.98
C PRO A 60 -18.23 -16.84 7.86
N LYS A 61 -16.96 -17.22 7.64
CA LYS A 61 -16.25 -18.24 8.42
C LYS A 61 -15.39 -17.64 9.53
N ILE A 62 -15.36 -16.32 9.68
CA ILE A 62 -14.52 -15.61 10.65
C ILE A 62 -15.36 -15.21 11.86
N GLU A 63 -14.94 -15.63 13.05
CA GLU A 63 -15.54 -15.20 14.31
C GLU A 63 -14.79 -14.00 14.90
N SER A 64 -13.45 -14.07 14.95
CA SER A 64 -12.64 -12.92 15.38
C SER A 64 -11.26 -12.92 14.74
N ILE A 65 -10.74 -11.73 14.47
CA ILE A 65 -9.37 -11.52 14.00
C ILE A 65 -8.61 -10.82 15.13
N LYS A 66 -7.42 -11.32 15.44
CA LYS A 66 -6.51 -10.67 16.38
C LYS A 66 -5.24 -10.24 15.66
N GLU A 67 -4.80 -9.03 15.96
CA GLU A 67 -3.55 -8.47 15.45
C GLU A 67 -2.52 -8.33 16.58
N PRO A 68 -1.22 -8.42 16.26
CA PRO A 68 -0.15 -8.25 17.24
C PRO A 68 0.04 -6.77 17.58
N TRP A 69 0.03 -6.47 18.88
CA TRP A 69 0.29 -5.16 19.44
C TRP A 69 1.72 -5.10 19.99
N MET A 70 2.35 -3.97 19.74
CA MET A 70 3.73 -3.69 20.12
C MET A 70 3.76 -2.56 21.14
N ASP A 71 4.60 -2.70 22.14
CA ASP A 71 5.09 -1.58 22.94
C ASP A 71 6.15 -0.87 22.12
N VAL A 72 6.05 0.44 22.00
CA VAL A 72 6.87 1.25 21.12
C VAL A 72 7.49 2.36 21.93
N GLU A 73 8.82 2.30 22.03
CA GLU A 73 9.63 3.29 22.72
C GLU A 73 10.34 4.16 21.69
N ILE A 74 10.05 5.46 21.71
CA ILE A 74 10.65 6.45 20.81
C ILE A 74 11.47 7.44 21.59
N LEU A 75 12.77 7.47 21.33
CA LEU A 75 13.68 8.47 21.86
C LEU A 75 13.77 9.63 20.87
N THR A 76 13.39 10.84 21.27
CA THR A 76 13.44 12.04 20.42
C THR A 76 13.83 13.29 21.24
N PRO A 77 14.46 14.31 20.63
CA PRO A 77 14.60 15.62 21.28
C PRO A 77 13.23 16.26 21.55
N GLU A 78 13.14 17.11 22.59
CA GLU A 78 11.88 17.74 23.01
C GLU A 78 11.18 18.55 21.91
N GLU A 79 11.97 19.21 21.07
CA GLU A 79 11.49 20.03 19.94
C GLU A 79 10.59 19.25 18.97
N TYR A 80 10.77 17.93 18.84
CA TYR A 80 10.08 17.09 17.86
C TYR A 80 8.97 16.24 18.48
N ILE A 81 8.77 16.25 19.81
CA ILE A 81 7.77 15.43 20.50
C ILE A 81 6.37 15.60 19.89
N GLY A 82 5.94 16.85 19.68
CA GLY A 82 4.60 17.14 19.17
C GLY A 82 4.35 16.56 17.77
N ASN A 83 5.37 16.51 16.90
CA ASN A 83 5.25 15.91 15.58
C ASN A 83 5.19 14.38 15.65
N VAL A 84 6.00 13.78 16.54
CA VAL A 84 6.03 12.33 16.78
C VAL A 84 4.72 11.84 17.40
N MET A 85 4.17 12.56 18.37
CA MET A 85 2.88 12.21 18.99
C MET A 85 1.73 12.22 17.98
N LYS A 86 1.65 13.25 17.12
CA LYS A 86 0.64 13.30 16.04
C LYS A 86 0.78 12.13 15.05
N LEU A 87 2.02 11.72 14.75
CA LEU A 87 2.27 10.58 13.88
C LEU A 87 1.74 9.27 14.50
N LEU A 88 1.99 9.07 15.79
CA LEU A 88 1.54 7.89 16.53
C LEU A 88 0.02 7.84 16.67
N GLU A 89 -0.61 9.00 16.92
CA GLU A 89 -2.07 9.12 17.00
C GLU A 89 -2.76 8.73 15.67
N ASN A 90 -2.23 9.20 14.54
CA ASN A 90 -2.73 8.83 13.21
C ASN A 90 -2.63 7.32 12.92
N LYS A 91 -1.76 6.59 13.63
CA LYS A 91 -1.54 5.15 13.48
C LYS A 91 -2.28 4.32 14.56
N LYS A 92 -3.30 4.90 15.21
CA LYS A 92 -4.07 4.28 16.31
C LYS A 92 -3.19 3.90 17.51
N GLY A 93 -2.13 4.68 17.77
CA GLY A 93 -1.27 4.47 18.92
C GLY A 93 -1.94 4.95 20.21
N ASN A 94 -1.92 4.12 21.23
CA ASN A 94 -2.35 4.48 22.58
C ASN A 94 -1.16 5.02 23.38
N TYR A 95 -1.28 6.25 23.83
CA TYR A 95 -0.29 6.88 24.69
C TYR A 95 -0.21 6.15 26.04
N GLN A 96 1.00 5.76 26.45
CA GLN A 96 1.24 5.21 27.79
C GLN A 96 1.93 6.24 28.68
N ASN A 97 3.13 6.68 28.27
CA ASN A 97 3.98 7.48 29.13
C ASN A 97 4.97 8.34 28.34
N THR A 98 5.47 9.40 28.96
CA THR A 98 6.60 10.19 28.45
C THR A 98 7.58 10.42 29.60
N ARG A 99 8.83 9.98 29.41
CA ARG A 99 9.93 10.18 30.35
C ARG A 99 10.91 11.20 29.77
N TYR A 100 11.09 12.31 30.47
CA TYR A 100 12.08 13.31 30.10
C TYR A 100 13.44 12.94 30.69
N LEU A 101 14.43 12.78 29.82
CA LEU A 101 15.83 12.54 30.16
C LEU A 101 16.55 13.89 30.17
N ASN A 102 16.58 14.52 31.36
CA ASN A 102 17.35 15.73 31.56
C ASN A 102 18.84 15.38 31.68
N THR A 103 19.60 15.60 30.60
CA THR A 103 21.07 15.58 30.62
C THR A 103 21.54 16.99 30.29
N ASN A 104 22.50 17.50 31.05
CA ASN A 104 22.90 18.91 31.21
C ASN A 104 23.06 19.83 29.97
N ASP A 105 22.93 19.35 28.73
CA ASP A 105 22.98 20.18 27.49
C ASP A 105 21.98 19.78 26.39
N THR A 106 21.22 18.68 26.52
CA THR A 106 20.17 18.32 25.53
C THR A 106 18.99 17.67 26.24
N SER A 107 17.81 18.28 26.15
CA SER A 107 16.58 17.69 26.64
C SER A 107 16.05 16.66 25.64
N ARG A 108 16.11 15.39 26.05
CA ARG A 108 15.58 14.27 25.27
C ARG A 108 14.35 13.73 26.00
N ALA A 109 13.38 13.28 25.25
CA ALA A 109 12.23 12.55 25.78
C ALA A 109 12.18 11.15 25.19
N VAL A 110 11.81 10.23 26.06
CA VAL A 110 11.40 8.88 25.71
C VAL A 110 9.88 8.85 25.75
N ILE A 111 9.27 8.45 24.65
CA ILE A 111 7.82 8.37 24.51
C ILE A 111 7.45 6.89 24.36
N GLU A 112 6.55 6.41 25.20
CA GLU A 112 6.05 5.04 25.23
C GLU A 112 4.62 5.01 24.70
N TYR A 113 4.38 4.20 23.67
CA TYR A 113 3.09 4.02 23.02
C TYR A 113 2.84 2.54 22.77
N GLU A 114 1.58 2.12 22.90
CA GLU A 114 1.17 0.83 22.36
C GLU A 114 0.56 1.03 20.99
N MET A 115 1.01 0.29 19.98
CA MET A 115 0.42 0.37 18.65
C MET A 115 0.40 -0.98 17.93
N PRO A 116 -0.52 -1.19 16.99
CA PRO A 116 -0.54 -2.41 16.20
C PRO A 116 0.65 -2.48 15.26
N LEU A 117 1.25 -3.67 15.13
CA LEU A 117 2.41 -3.90 14.27
C LEU A 117 2.15 -3.52 12.80
N ALA A 118 0.91 -3.67 12.32
CA ALA A 118 0.53 -3.30 10.95
C ALA A 118 0.76 -1.81 10.66
N GLY A 119 0.57 -0.96 11.68
CA GLY A 119 0.82 0.48 11.60
C GLY A 119 2.30 0.84 11.61
N LEU A 120 3.12 0.04 12.30
CA LEU A 120 4.57 0.23 12.47
C LEU A 120 5.36 -0.21 11.23
N ILE A 121 4.99 -1.33 10.59
CA ILE A 121 5.76 -1.83 9.44
C ILE A 121 5.54 -0.97 8.19
N THR A 122 4.39 -0.31 8.07
CA THR A 122 4.04 0.48 6.88
C THR A 122 4.43 1.95 7.04
N ASP A 123 5.59 2.32 6.48
CA ASP A 123 6.01 3.72 6.28
C ASP A 123 6.19 4.56 7.58
N PHE A 124 6.13 3.90 8.75
CA PHE A 124 6.33 4.56 10.03
C PHE A 124 7.76 5.03 10.23
N TYR A 125 8.75 4.19 9.88
CA TYR A 125 10.17 4.51 10.09
C TYR A 125 10.60 5.75 9.30
N ASP A 126 10.22 5.84 8.03
CA ASP A 126 10.59 6.97 7.17
C ASP A 126 9.88 8.26 7.61
N LYS A 127 8.59 8.18 7.95
CA LYS A 127 7.86 9.35 8.50
C LYS A 127 8.40 9.78 9.86
N LEU A 128 8.80 8.85 10.72
CA LEU A 128 9.40 9.16 12.02
C LEU A 128 10.74 9.90 11.84
N LYS A 129 11.59 9.42 10.93
CA LYS A 129 12.86 10.08 10.60
C LYS A 129 12.62 11.45 9.97
N SER A 130 11.63 11.58 9.07
CA SER A 130 11.27 12.89 8.50
C SER A 130 10.75 13.88 9.55
N ALA A 131 9.87 13.43 10.46
CA ALA A 131 9.28 14.27 11.50
C ALA A 131 10.30 14.76 12.54
N SER A 132 11.38 14.00 12.74
CA SER A 132 12.44 14.26 13.71
C SER A 132 13.75 14.73 13.10
N LYS A 133 13.81 15.01 11.79
CA LYS A 133 15.04 15.27 11.03
C LYS A 133 16.14 14.22 11.23
N GLY A 134 15.75 12.98 11.50
CA GLY A 134 16.64 11.84 11.70
C GLY A 134 17.03 11.54 13.15
N TYR A 135 16.71 12.43 14.09
CA TYR A 135 17.13 12.31 15.49
C TYR A 135 16.32 11.30 16.31
N ALA A 136 15.12 10.92 15.88
CA ALA A 136 14.32 9.95 16.60
C ALA A 136 14.84 8.52 16.43
N SER A 137 14.88 7.75 17.51
CA SER A 137 15.19 6.32 17.50
C SER A 137 13.96 5.53 17.92
N LEU A 138 13.77 4.35 17.35
CA LEU A 138 12.60 3.50 17.55
C LEU A 138 13.04 2.15 18.11
N ASN A 139 12.46 1.75 19.22
CA ASN A 139 12.50 0.39 19.74
C ASN A 139 11.07 -0.13 19.87
N TYR A 140 10.86 -1.43 19.67
CA TYR A 140 9.54 -2.03 19.85
C TYR A 140 9.62 -3.46 20.36
N GLU A 141 8.69 -3.82 21.24
CA GLU A 141 8.58 -5.14 21.85
C GLU A 141 7.15 -5.69 21.72
N PHE A 142 7.03 -7.00 21.57
CA PHE A 142 5.72 -7.64 21.46
C PHE A 142 5.04 -7.73 22.82
N ILE A 143 3.80 -7.23 22.91
CA ILE A 143 2.98 -7.30 24.13
C ILE A 143 2.01 -8.47 24.03
N GLU A 144 0.99 -8.33 23.17
CA GLU A 144 -0.14 -9.25 23.11
C GLU A 144 -0.86 -9.19 21.75
N ASN A 145 -1.84 -10.07 21.57
CA ASN A 145 -2.71 -10.03 20.39
C ASN A 145 -4.09 -9.52 20.79
N ARG A 146 -4.49 -8.36 20.26
CA ARG A 146 -5.79 -7.75 20.55
C ARG A 146 -6.76 -7.97 19.38
N PRO A 147 -8.08 -8.04 19.64
CA PRO A 147 -9.08 -8.15 18.58
C PRO A 147 -9.08 -6.88 17.71
N ALA A 148 -9.20 -7.05 16.39
CA ALA A 148 -9.23 -5.97 15.42
C ALA A 148 -10.18 -6.29 14.27
N GLU A 149 -10.89 -5.27 13.79
CA GLU A 149 -11.75 -5.35 12.61
C GLU A 149 -10.92 -5.06 11.36
N VAL A 150 -10.59 -6.13 10.64
CA VAL A 150 -9.69 -6.09 9.49
C VAL A 150 -10.40 -6.64 8.26
N VAL A 151 -10.24 -5.93 7.14
CA VAL A 151 -10.83 -6.26 5.86
C VAL A 151 -9.73 -6.46 4.82
N LYS A 152 -9.98 -7.38 3.89
CA LYS A 152 -9.12 -7.59 2.73
C LYS A 152 -9.46 -6.55 1.66
N LEU A 153 -8.48 -5.71 1.35
CA LEU A 153 -8.54 -4.75 0.26
C LEU A 153 -7.80 -5.32 -0.94
N ASP A 154 -8.56 -5.58 -2.00
CA ASP A 154 -8.09 -6.09 -3.28
C ASP A 154 -7.93 -4.93 -4.27
N VAL A 155 -6.87 -4.96 -5.07
CA VAL A 155 -6.63 -3.95 -6.12
C VAL A 155 -6.87 -4.60 -7.48
N LEU A 156 -7.70 -3.97 -8.31
CA LEU A 156 -7.97 -4.37 -9.67
C LEU A 156 -7.41 -3.35 -10.65
N VAL A 157 -6.64 -3.84 -11.62
CA VAL A 157 -6.09 -3.05 -12.73
C VAL A 157 -6.60 -3.67 -14.02
N ALA A 158 -7.23 -2.86 -14.88
CA ALA A 158 -7.85 -3.33 -16.12
C ALA A 158 -8.91 -4.44 -15.92
N GLU A 159 -9.62 -4.44 -14.78
CA GLU A 159 -10.59 -5.48 -14.39
C GLU A 159 -9.96 -6.83 -14.00
N GLU A 160 -8.62 -6.90 -13.94
CA GLU A 160 -7.86 -8.04 -13.43
C GLU A 160 -7.39 -7.78 -12.01
N LYS A 161 -7.51 -8.77 -11.14
CA LYS A 161 -7.06 -8.69 -9.76
C LYS A 161 -5.54 -8.82 -9.70
N VAL A 162 -4.90 -7.89 -8.98
CA VAL A 162 -3.46 -7.89 -8.76
C VAL A 162 -3.17 -8.32 -7.32
N ASP A 163 -2.98 -9.63 -7.13
CA ASP A 163 -2.84 -10.23 -5.79
C ASP A 163 -1.67 -9.62 -4.99
N SER A 164 -0.56 -9.30 -5.65
CA SER A 164 0.63 -8.68 -5.04
C SER A 164 0.40 -7.32 -4.37
N LEU A 165 -0.68 -6.62 -4.75
CA LEU A 165 -1.07 -5.32 -4.19
C LEU A 165 -2.19 -5.43 -3.16
N SER A 166 -2.74 -6.63 -2.96
CA SER A 166 -3.79 -6.86 -1.99
C SER A 166 -3.23 -6.74 -0.58
N THR A 167 -3.96 -6.08 0.32
CA THR A 167 -3.50 -5.77 1.68
C THR A 167 -4.62 -5.95 2.67
N LEU A 168 -4.26 -6.31 3.90
CA LEU A 168 -5.18 -6.28 5.04
C LEU A 168 -5.14 -4.88 5.64
N VAL A 169 -6.31 -4.29 5.86
CA VAL A 169 -6.47 -2.93 6.40
C VAL A 169 -7.60 -2.92 7.42
N TRP A 170 -7.54 -2.00 8.38
CA TRP A 170 -8.69 -1.78 9.26
C TRP A 170 -9.89 -1.27 8.47
N GLU A 171 -11.08 -1.70 8.85
CA GLU A 171 -12.33 -1.33 8.15
C GLU A 171 -12.52 0.18 8.06
N ASP A 172 -12.30 0.90 9.17
CA ASP A 172 -12.40 2.37 9.24
C ASP A 172 -11.50 3.11 8.24
N GLN A 173 -10.30 2.56 7.98
CA GLN A 173 -9.29 3.19 7.13
C GLN A 173 -9.31 2.66 5.70
N SER A 174 -10.19 1.70 5.40
CA SER A 174 -10.20 0.98 4.14
C SER A 174 -10.44 1.91 2.94
N TYR A 175 -11.32 2.90 3.06
CA TYR A 175 -11.58 3.89 2.02
C TYR A 175 -10.36 4.80 1.76
N GLU A 176 -9.79 5.39 2.81
CA GLU A 176 -8.65 6.31 2.68
C GLU A 176 -7.43 5.60 2.10
N VAL A 177 -7.12 4.39 2.61
CA VAL A 177 -6.02 3.58 2.12
C VAL A 177 -6.28 3.15 0.67
N GLY A 178 -7.47 2.65 0.35
CA GLY A 178 -7.83 2.28 -1.01
C GLY A 178 -7.72 3.44 -1.99
N ARG A 179 -8.14 4.64 -1.58
CA ARG A 179 -8.04 5.84 -2.39
C ARG A 179 -6.59 6.22 -2.67
N LYS A 180 -5.74 6.25 -1.64
CA LYS A 180 -4.30 6.53 -1.79
C LYS A 180 -3.62 5.54 -2.74
N ILE A 181 -3.90 4.25 -2.60
CA ILE A 181 -3.34 3.21 -3.48
C ILE A 181 -3.74 3.46 -4.93
N VAL A 182 -5.03 3.72 -5.19
CA VAL A 182 -5.54 3.98 -6.54
C VAL A 182 -4.92 5.25 -7.14
N ASP A 183 -4.83 6.33 -6.37
CA ASP A 183 -4.23 7.60 -6.80
C ASP A 183 -2.72 7.44 -7.10
N SER A 184 -1.95 6.79 -6.23
CA SER A 184 -0.52 6.53 -6.44
C SER A 184 -0.24 5.63 -7.66
N LEU A 185 -1.08 4.61 -7.87
CA LEU A 185 -0.99 3.78 -9.07
C LEU A 185 -1.32 4.59 -10.33
N ALA A 186 -2.27 5.52 -10.25
CA ALA A 186 -2.65 6.30 -11.41
C ALA A 186 -1.60 7.32 -11.86
N GLU A 187 -0.81 7.84 -10.92
CA GLU A 187 0.30 8.75 -11.20
C GLU A 187 1.50 8.03 -11.81
N THR A 188 1.77 6.80 -11.36
CA THR A 188 2.94 6.01 -11.78
C THR A 188 2.70 5.17 -13.04
N LEU A 189 1.46 4.74 -13.29
CA LEU A 189 1.16 3.89 -14.44
C LEU A 189 1.22 4.66 -15.76
N PRO A 190 1.92 4.14 -16.79
CA PRO A 190 1.96 4.77 -18.09
C PRO A 190 0.59 4.71 -18.77
N ARG A 191 0.20 5.80 -19.44
CA ARG A 191 -1.02 5.83 -20.25
C ARG A 191 -0.94 4.80 -21.40
N GLN A 192 -1.96 3.94 -21.46
CA GLN A 192 -2.11 2.92 -22.50
C GLN A 192 -2.96 3.43 -23.69
N GLN A 193 -3.04 2.65 -24.78
CA GLN A 193 -3.87 2.98 -25.96
C GLN A 193 -5.39 2.85 -25.68
N PHE A 194 -5.76 2.21 -24.58
CA PHE A 194 -7.13 2.07 -24.09
C PHE A 194 -7.31 2.75 -22.73
N LYS A 195 -8.56 2.90 -22.29
CA LYS A 195 -8.88 3.51 -20.99
C LYS A 195 -8.53 2.49 -19.90
N LEU A 196 -7.57 2.83 -19.05
CA LEU A 196 -7.19 1.98 -17.93
C LEU A 196 -8.10 2.30 -16.74
N LYS A 197 -8.72 1.27 -16.15
CA LYS A 197 -9.45 1.38 -14.89
C LYS A 197 -8.58 0.83 -13.77
N ILE A 198 -8.44 1.58 -12.70
CA ILE A 198 -7.76 1.17 -11.48
C ILE A 198 -8.80 1.26 -10.37
N GLN A 199 -8.99 0.17 -9.63
CA GLN A 199 -10.04 0.05 -8.62
C GLN A 199 -9.48 -0.59 -7.36
N ALA A 200 -9.96 -0.17 -6.21
CA ALA A 200 -9.81 -0.89 -4.95
C ALA A 200 -11.17 -1.45 -4.56
N ALA A 201 -11.22 -2.72 -4.19
CA ALA A 201 -12.44 -3.42 -3.82
C ALA A 201 -12.28 -4.20 -2.51
N ILE A 202 -13.40 -4.40 -1.82
CA ILE A 202 -13.48 -5.21 -0.60
C ILE A 202 -14.57 -6.24 -0.82
N GLY A 203 -14.21 -7.53 -0.84
CA GLY A 203 -15.20 -8.61 -1.01
C GLY A 203 -16.05 -8.53 -2.30
N GLY A 204 -15.57 -7.81 -3.32
CA GLY A 204 -16.29 -7.57 -4.59
C GLY A 204 -16.86 -6.15 -4.74
N ASP A 205 -17.06 -5.42 -3.65
CA ASP A 205 -17.56 -4.05 -3.69
C ASP A 205 -16.44 -3.05 -3.95
N VAL A 206 -16.56 -2.23 -4.99
CA VAL A 206 -15.55 -1.23 -5.35
C VAL A 206 -15.69 0.00 -4.44
N ILE A 207 -14.71 0.23 -3.58
CA ILE A 207 -14.67 1.37 -2.65
C ILE A 207 -14.09 2.64 -3.28
N ALA A 208 -13.09 2.48 -4.15
CA ALA A 208 -12.39 3.58 -4.80
C ALA A 208 -12.07 3.19 -6.24
N SER A 209 -12.20 4.15 -7.16
CA SER A 209 -11.96 3.92 -8.58
C SER A 209 -11.39 5.17 -9.23
N GLN A 210 -10.43 4.97 -10.13
CA GLN A 210 -9.87 6.02 -10.96
C GLN A 210 -9.62 5.49 -12.39
N HIS A 211 -9.46 6.44 -13.31
CA HIS A 211 -9.31 6.14 -14.72
C HIS A 211 -8.17 6.93 -15.35
N LEU A 212 -7.29 6.23 -16.06
CA LEU A 212 -6.33 6.90 -16.95
C LEU A 212 -6.94 7.01 -18.34
N SER A 213 -6.90 8.21 -18.89
CA SER A 213 -7.30 8.45 -20.26
C SER A 213 -6.37 7.73 -21.23
N ALA A 214 -6.95 7.13 -22.26
CA ALA A 214 -6.22 6.48 -23.33
C ALA A 214 -5.36 7.48 -24.12
N LYS A 215 -4.13 7.11 -24.46
CA LYS A 215 -3.36 7.77 -25.52
C LYS A 215 -4.19 7.75 -26.81
N ARG A 216 -4.29 8.88 -27.50
CA ARG A 216 -5.07 9.01 -28.74
C ARG A 216 -4.21 9.68 -29.80
N LYS A 217 -3.97 8.96 -30.89
CA LYS A 217 -3.46 9.57 -32.12
C LYS A 217 -4.57 10.40 -32.77
N ASN A 218 -4.23 11.60 -33.24
CA ASN A 218 -5.14 12.42 -34.04
C ASN A 218 -5.28 11.80 -35.44
N VAL A 219 -6.29 10.94 -35.62
CA VAL A 219 -6.52 10.22 -36.88
C VAL A 219 -7.11 11.13 -37.99
N THR A 220 -7.43 12.38 -37.66
CA THR A 220 -8.04 13.35 -38.58
C THR A 220 -7.10 14.45 -39.05
N GLU A 221 -5.83 14.40 -38.65
CA GLU A 221 -4.84 15.45 -38.92
C GLU A 221 -4.57 15.64 -40.42
N ASP A 222 -4.42 14.55 -41.18
CA ASP A 222 -4.18 14.58 -42.62
C ASP A 222 -5.44 14.82 -43.48
N LEU A 223 -6.60 15.09 -42.86
CA LEU A 223 -7.88 15.29 -43.56
C LEU A 223 -8.13 16.78 -43.80
N TYR A 224 -7.74 17.25 -44.98
CA TYR A 224 -7.93 18.65 -45.42
C TYR A 224 -9.35 18.99 -45.90
N GLY A 225 -10.31 18.06 -45.83
CA GLY A 225 -11.66 18.19 -46.39
C GLY A 225 -12.81 18.20 -45.37
N GLY A 226 -13.96 18.75 -45.79
CA GLY A 226 -15.22 18.80 -45.03
C GLY A 226 -16.02 17.49 -45.00
N ASP A 227 -15.52 16.40 -45.60
CA ASP A 227 -16.23 15.13 -45.67
C ASP A 227 -16.31 14.45 -44.28
N VAL A 228 -17.47 14.63 -43.64
CA VAL A 228 -17.81 14.08 -42.33
C VAL A 228 -17.80 12.55 -42.33
N THR A 229 -18.12 11.92 -43.47
CA THR A 229 -18.22 10.45 -43.56
C THR A 229 -16.84 9.79 -43.40
N ARG A 230 -15.80 10.36 -44.04
CA ARG A 230 -14.42 9.87 -43.94
C ARG A 230 -13.85 10.05 -42.53
N LYS A 231 -14.14 11.18 -41.87
CA LYS A 231 -13.78 11.42 -40.46
C LYS A 231 -14.44 10.40 -39.53
N ARG A 232 -15.75 10.15 -39.68
CA ARG A 232 -16.49 9.15 -38.89
C ARG A 232 -15.91 7.75 -39.05
N LYS A 233 -15.63 7.30 -40.28
CA LYS A 233 -15.07 5.97 -40.56
C LYS A 233 -13.73 5.73 -39.84
N LEU A 234 -12.85 6.74 -39.79
CA LEU A 234 -11.57 6.64 -39.09
C LEU A 234 -11.74 6.62 -37.55
N LEU A 235 -12.68 7.41 -37.03
CA LEU A 235 -13.00 7.42 -35.61
C LEU A 235 -13.63 6.10 -35.14
N GLU A 236 -14.51 5.51 -35.94
CA GLU A 236 -15.12 4.20 -35.67
C GLU A 236 -14.07 3.08 -35.65
N ARG A 237 -13.18 3.05 -36.65
CA ARG A 237 -12.04 2.10 -36.65
C ARG A 237 -11.16 2.25 -35.42
N GLN A 238 -10.83 3.49 -35.03
CA GLN A 238 -10.04 3.75 -33.82
C GLN A 238 -10.78 3.27 -32.56
N LYS A 239 -12.09 3.49 -32.48
CA LYS A 239 -12.91 3.06 -31.34
C LYS A 239 -12.97 1.53 -31.22
N GLU A 240 -13.17 0.82 -32.33
CA GLU A 240 -13.19 -0.64 -32.36
C GLU A 240 -11.85 -1.25 -32.00
N GLN A 241 -10.75 -0.73 -32.54
CA GLN A 241 -9.40 -1.18 -32.19
C GLN A 241 -9.14 -1.01 -30.70
N LYS A 242 -9.49 0.14 -30.11
CA LYS A 242 -9.34 0.38 -28.67
C LYS A 242 -10.21 -0.56 -27.83
N LYS A 243 -11.43 -0.88 -28.27
CA LYS A 243 -12.30 -1.85 -27.59
C LYS A 243 -11.73 -3.27 -27.63
N LYS A 244 -11.11 -3.66 -28.74
CA LYS A 244 -10.40 -4.95 -28.86
C LYS A 244 -9.18 -5.00 -27.94
N MET A 245 -8.38 -3.92 -27.92
CA MET A 245 -7.22 -3.80 -27.05
C MET A 245 -7.59 -3.82 -25.56
N GLN A 246 -8.72 -3.21 -25.17
CA GLN A 246 -9.17 -3.23 -23.79
C GLN A 246 -9.53 -4.64 -23.30
N LYS A 247 -10.07 -5.51 -24.18
CA LYS A 247 -10.49 -6.86 -23.80
C LYS A 247 -9.35 -7.88 -23.65
N HIS A 248 -8.22 -7.64 -24.31
CA HIS A 248 -7.09 -8.58 -24.37
C HIS A 248 -5.79 -7.94 -23.85
N GLY A 249 -5.88 -6.71 -23.34
CA GLY A 249 -4.72 -5.95 -22.90
C GLY A 249 -4.40 -6.27 -21.45
N SER A 250 -3.46 -7.17 -21.23
CA SER A 250 -2.74 -7.23 -19.95
C SER A 250 -1.91 -5.95 -19.79
N VAL A 251 -1.85 -5.43 -18.57
CA VAL A 251 -1.05 -4.25 -18.25
C VAL A 251 0.08 -4.68 -17.33
N ASP A 252 1.30 -4.62 -17.85
CA ASP A 252 2.48 -4.80 -17.02
C ASP A 252 2.63 -3.59 -16.09
N ILE A 253 2.69 -3.89 -14.79
CA ILE A 253 2.84 -2.89 -13.74
C ILE A 253 4.34 -2.66 -13.54
N PRO A 254 4.85 -1.42 -13.71
CA PRO A 254 6.26 -1.13 -13.51
C PRO A 254 6.63 -1.24 -12.02
N LYS A 255 7.88 -1.59 -11.73
CA LYS A 255 8.41 -1.70 -10.36
C LYS A 255 8.21 -0.41 -9.55
N GLU A 256 8.36 0.74 -10.20
CA GLU A 256 8.14 2.06 -9.59
C GLU A 256 6.73 2.22 -9.02
N ALA A 257 5.73 1.62 -9.67
CA ALA A 257 4.34 1.64 -9.19
C ALA A 257 4.13 0.77 -7.94
N TYR A 258 4.91 -0.32 -7.78
CA TYR A 258 4.89 -1.10 -6.54
C TYR A 258 5.52 -0.33 -5.39
N MET A 259 6.63 0.37 -5.65
CA MET A 259 7.33 1.17 -4.66
C MET A 259 6.52 2.40 -4.23
N SER A 260 5.79 3.03 -5.15
CA SER A 260 4.92 4.17 -4.82
C SER A 260 3.75 3.77 -3.91
N VAL A 261 3.21 2.55 -4.07
CA VAL A 261 2.15 2.03 -3.19
C VAL A 261 2.66 1.71 -1.78
N LEU A 262 3.95 1.36 -1.65
CA LEU A 262 4.62 1.13 -0.37
C LEU A 262 4.95 2.43 0.38
N LYS A 263 5.30 3.50 -0.36
CA LYS A 263 5.52 4.86 0.15
C LYS A 263 4.17 5.55 0.40
N ARG A 264 3.60 5.39 1.59
CA ARG A 264 2.29 5.97 1.97
C ARG A 264 2.38 7.28 2.73
#